data_AF-A0A819G8H6-F1
#
_entry.id   AF-A0A819G8H6-F1
#
_cell.length_a   1.000
_cell.length_b   1.000
_cell.length_c   1.000
_cell.angle_alpha   90.00
_cell.angle_beta   90.00
_cell.angle_gamma   90.00
#
_symmetry.space_group_name_H-M   'P 1'
#
loop_
_entity.id
_entity.type
_entity.pdbx_description
1 polymer ?
#
loop_
_entity_poly.entity_id
_entity_poly.type
_entity_poly.pdbx_seq_one_letter_code
_entity_poly.pdbx_strand_id
1 'polypeptide(L)'
;MAHSNLPAHLFKSFHLPNPNSYNVYLVGSRLWGTNTDKSDWDVLIVGDVSSEQLSSLHKSQYDIKLLDRQEFIKRAKQGSVIEVICALMRKEDMLQCAFDIGNLSVDSDAIKIWLQERQVKDLAKAEKFWQKGNRQSGWKILRHILHSRALYNHLADILREKQVILSIEDVQTSVRSVTYLCDKSWMQLDWSDVYTAVIDALAQL
;
A
#
# COMPACT_ATOMS: atom_id res chain seq x y z
N MET A 1 16.19 -15.56 1.79
CA MET A 1 17.24 -14.99 2.66
C MET A 1 18.10 -13.89 1.99
N ALA A 2 17.60 -13.17 0.96
CA ALA A 2 18.37 -12.15 0.22
C ALA A 2 18.19 -10.70 0.73
N HIS A 3 17.56 -10.49 1.89
CA HIS A 3 17.11 -9.16 2.33
C HIS A 3 17.64 -8.71 3.69
N SER A 4 18.48 -9.50 4.37
CA SER A 4 18.98 -9.17 5.71
C SER A 4 19.79 -7.87 5.76
N ASN A 5 20.35 -7.42 4.64
CA ASN A 5 21.11 -6.16 4.55
C ASN A 5 20.31 -4.98 3.98
N LEU A 6 19.04 -5.17 3.60
CA LEU A 6 18.24 -4.11 2.97
C LEU A 6 18.07 -2.89 3.89
N PRO A 7 17.66 -3.03 5.17
CA PRO A 7 17.58 -1.88 6.08
C PRO A 7 18.91 -1.13 6.17
N ALA A 8 20.02 -1.82 6.46
CA ALA A 8 21.34 -1.19 6.56
C ALA A 8 21.72 -0.40 5.30
N HIS A 9 21.41 -0.94 4.11
CA HIS A 9 21.63 -0.23 2.84
C HIS A 9 20.73 1.00 2.69
N LEU A 10 19.45 0.92 3.08
CA LEU A 10 18.51 2.05 3.08
C LEU A 10 19.02 3.17 4.00
N PHE A 11 19.34 2.87 5.25
CA PHE A 11 19.83 3.86 6.22
C PHE A 11 21.10 4.56 5.72
N LYS A 12 22.06 3.79 5.20
CA LYS A 12 23.28 4.35 4.61
C LYS A 12 23.00 5.21 3.38
N SER A 13 22.11 4.76 2.50
CA SER A 13 21.84 5.44 1.22
C SER A 13 21.15 6.78 1.40
N PHE A 14 20.30 6.89 2.42
CA PHE A 14 19.48 8.07 2.68
C PHE A 14 19.98 8.89 3.88
N HIS A 15 21.12 8.53 4.46
CA HIS A 15 21.71 9.18 5.65
C HIS A 15 20.72 9.32 6.81
N LEU A 16 19.85 8.32 6.98
CA LEU A 16 18.92 8.30 8.09
C LEU A 16 19.71 8.06 9.38
N PRO A 17 19.47 8.85 10.45
CA PRO A 17 20.15 8.64 11.71
C PRO A 17 19.73 7.30 12.33
N ASN A 18 20.51 6.79 13.28
CA ASN A 18 20.23 5.62 14.12
C ASN A 18 19.17 4.63 13.59
N PRO A 19 19.56 3.54 12.89
CA PRO A 19 18.61 2.55 12.38
C PRO A 19 17.61 2.05 13.43
N ASN A 20 18.02 1.95 14.70
CA ASN A 20 17.20 1.40 15.78
C ASN A 20 16.10 2.35 16.29
N SER A 21 15.84 3.49 15.63
CA SER A 21 14.71 4.38 15.97
C SER A 21 13.57 4.34 14.95
N TYR A 22 13.56 3.36 14.04
CA TYR A 22 12.62 3.32 12.92
C TYR A 22 11.98 1.95 12.72
N ASN A 23 10.68 1.95 12.49
CA ASN A 23 9.98 0.83 11.89
C ASN A 23 10.03 0.96 10.37
N VAL A 24 10.33 -0.15 9.68
CA VAL A 24 10.48 -0.19 8.23
C VAL A 24 9.56 -1.27 7.67
N TYR A 25 8.62 -0.84 6.84
CA TYR A 25 7.61 -1.69 6.22
C TYR A 25 7.85 -1.78 4.73
N LEU A 26 7.70 -3.00 4.20
CA LEU A 26 7.59 -3.21 2.78
C LEU A 26 6.21 -2.76 2.33
N VAL A 27 6.13 -1.96 1.26
CA VAL A 27 4.86 -1.54 0.64
C VAL A 27 4.92 -1.77 -0.87
N GLY A 28 3.85 -1.39 -1.58
CA GLY A 28 3.83 -1.45 -3.04
C GLY A 28 3.91 -2.87 -3.59
N SER A 29 4.47 -3.01 -4.80
CA SER A 29 4.37 -4.25 -5.59
C SER A 29 4.89 -5.51 -4.89
N ARG A 30 5.88 -5.36 -3.99
CA ARG A 30 6.45 -6.46 -3.21
C ARG A 30 5.58 -6.88 -2.03
N LEU A 31 4.93 -5.92 -1.37
CA LEU A 31 3.88 -6.23 -0.38
C LEU A 31 2.72 -6.97 -1.06
N TRP A 32 2.34 -6.55 -2.28
CA TRP A 32 1.28 -7.20 -3.07
C TRP A 32 1.67 -8.57 -3.64
N GLY A 33 2.94 -8.96 -3.60
CA GLY A 33 3.42 -10.20 -4.23
C GLY A 33 3.35 -10.18 -5.76
N THR A 34 3.42 -8.98 -6.35
CA THR A 34 3.26 -8.77 -7.80
C THR A 34 4.45 -8.06 -8.43
N ASN A 35 5.53 -7.96 -7.67
CA ASN A 35 6.80 -7.44 -8.13
C ASN A 35 7.44 -8.38 -9.15
N THR A 36 8.29 -7.80 -9.98
CA THR A 36 9.24 -8.49 -10.85
C THR A 36 10.65 -8.29 -10.32
N ASP A 37 11.63 -8.90 -10.96
CA ASP A 37 13.06 -8.64 -10.73
C ASP A 37 13.44 -7.16 -10.95
N LYS A 38 12.69 -6.46 -11.81
CA LYS A 38 12.90 -5.05 -12.16
C LYS A 38 12.07 -4.06 -11.34
N SER A 39 11.21 -4.53 -10.45
CA SER A 39 10.35 -3.63 -9.67
C SER A 39 11.17 -2.84 -8.65
N ASP A 40 10.81 -1.59 -8.42
CA ASP A 40 11.38 -0.76 -7.35
C ASP A 40 10.93 -1.25 -5.96
N TRP A 41 11.73 -0.92 -4.96
CA TRP A 41 11.46 -1.16 -3.55
C TRP A 41 10.70 0.02 -2.98
N ASP A 42 9.38 -0.11 -2.91
CA ASP A 42 8.54 0.82 -2.16
C ASP A 42 8.64 0.49 -0.66
N VAL A 43 9.04 1.46 0.16
CA VAL A 43 9.25 1.29 1.60
C VAL A 43 8.58 2.42 2.36
N LEU A 44 7.85 2.07 3.43
CA LEU A 44 7.36 3.03 4.41
C LEU A 44 8.27 2.98 5.64
N ILE A 45 8.88 4.12 5.99
CA ILE A 45 9.70 4.27 7.19
C ILE A 45 8.95 5.15 8.17
N VAL A 46 8.79 4.66 9.40
CA VAL A 46 8.10 5.37 10.49
C VAL A 46 9.06 5.55 11.65
N GLY A 47 9.22 6.77 12.14
CA GLY A 47 10.08 7.08 13.28
C GLY A 47 9.79 8.46 13.84
N ASP A 48 10.62 8.90 14.79
CA ASP A 48 10.56 10.27 15.31
C ASP A 48 11.36 11.16 14.36
N VAL A 49 10.67 11.83 13.43
CA VAL A 49 11.27 12.64 12.36
C VAL A 49 10.75 14.06 12.42
N SER A 50 11.60 15.04 12.11
CA SER A 50 11.13 16.43 12.05
C SER A 50 10.21 16.62 10.85
N SER A 51 9.28 17.58 10.93
CA SER A 51 8.37 17.92 9.84
C SER A 51 9.09 18.25 8.53
N GLU A 52 10.30 18.83 8.62
CA GLU A 52 11.17 19.17 7.50
C GLU A 52 11.74 17.94 6.77
N GLN A 53 11.77 16.78 7.43
CA GLN A 53 12.24 15.52 6.85
C GLN A 53 11.10 14.70 6.21
N LEU A 54 9.84 15.06 6.47
CA LEU A 54 8.67 14.38 5.90
C LEU A 54 8.66 14.52 4.38
N SER A 55 9.06 13.48 3.68
CA SER A 55 9.19 13.52 2.23
C SER A 55 9.09 12.13 1.61
N SER A 56 8.79 12.12 0.31
CA SER A 56 9.05 10.96 -0.54
C SER A 56 10.49 11.09 -1.05
N LEU A 57 11.34 10.13 -0.70
CA LEU A 57 12.73 10.09 -1.11
C LEU A 57 12.89 9.01 -2.18
N HIS A 58 13.36 9.40 -3.36
CA HIS A 58 13.66 8.47 -4.45
C HIS A 58 15.18 8.39 -4.66
N LYS A 59 15.74 7.19 -4.59
CA LYS A 59 17.17 6.96 -4.92
C LYS A 59 17.38 5.58 -5.49
N SER A 60 17.87 5.52 -6.73
CA SER A 60 18.07 4.27 -7.47
C SER A 60 16.78 3.44 -7.51
N GLN A 61 16.78 2.24 -6.94
CA GLN A 61 15.65 1.31 -6.92
C GLN A 61 14.76 1.46 -5.69
N TYR A 62 14.88 2.55 -4.92
CA TYR A 62 14.17 2.74 -3.65
C TYR A 62 13.24 3.94 -3.72
N ASP A 63 11.96 3.68 -3.44
CA ASP A 63 10.90 4.66 -3.23
C ASP A 63 10.50 4.66 -1.75
N ILE A 64 11.03 5.62 -1.00
CA ILE A 64 10.83 5.71 0.44
C ILE A 64 9.79 6.77 0.75
N LYS A 65 8.80 6.40 1.56
CA LYS A 65 7.91 7.33 2.25
C LYS A 65 8.33 7.40 3.71
N LEU A 66 8.75 8.58 4.17
CA LEU A 66 9.08 8.81 5.57
C LEU A 66 7.90 9.47 6.29
N LEU A 67 7.46 8.88 7.41
CA LEU A 67 6.39 9.42 8.25
C LEU A 67 6.84 9.53 9.71
N ASP A 68 6.37 10.61 10.34
CA ASP A 68 6.36 10.73 11.80
C ASP A 68 5.41 9.70 12.42
N ARG A 69 5.75 9.22 13.63
CA ARG A 69 4.95 8.23 14.35
C ARG A 69 3.51 8.70 14.59
N GLN A 70 3.29 9.95 14.97
CA GLN A 70 1.95 10.49 15.23
C GLN A 70 1.15 10.62 13.94
N GLU A 71 1.77 11.07 12.85
CA GLU A 71 1.10 11.16 11.54
C GLU A 71 0.76 9.76 10.99
N PHE A 72 1.62 8.77 11.19
CA PHE A 72 1.32 7.36 10.86
C PHE A 72 0.09 6.86 11.63
N ILE A 73 0.08 7.01 12.96
CA ILE A 73 -1.05 6.62 13.83
C ILE A 73 -2.33 7.32 13.40
N LYS A 74 -2.26 8.63 13.13
CA LYS A 74 -3.40 9.42 12.67
C LYS A 74 -3.96 8.89 11.35
N ARG A 75 -3.11 8.61 10.36
CA ARG A 75 -3.54 8.06 9.05
C ARG A 75 -4.16 6.69 9.17
N ALA A 76 -3.59 5.83 10.01
CA ALA A 76 -4.15 4.51 10.27
C ALA A 76 -5.54 4.61 10.93
N LYS A 77 -5.71 5.51 11.92
CA LYS A 77 -7.03 5.80 12.53
C LYS A 77 -8.04 6.40 11.55
N GLN A 78 -7.56 7.17 10.58
CA GLN A 78 -8.37 7.72 9.49
C GLN A 78 -8.70 6.69 8.39
N GLY A 79 -8.30 5.43 8.56
CA GLY A 79 -8.66 4.35 7.65
C GLY A 79 -7.77 4.23 6.41
N SER A 80 -6.59 4.87 6.40
CA SER A 80 -5.67 4.73 5.27
C SER A 80 -5.19 3.28 5.14
N VAL A 81 -5.59 2.60 4.06
CA VAL A 81 -5.44 1.15 3.89
C VAL A 81 -3.99 0.69 4.09
N ILE A 82 -3.01 1.40 3.53
CA ILE A 82 -1.59 1.04 3.67
C ILE A 82 -1.13 1.14 5.11
N GLU A 83 -1.39 2.28 5.75
CA GLU A 83 -0.99 2.51 7.14
C GLU A 83 -1.72 1.57 8.11
N VAL A 84 -2.99 1.20 7.84
CA VAL A 84 -3.72 0.16 8.59
C VAL A 84 -3.05 -1.21 8.43
N ILE A 85 -2.75 -1.63 7.20
CA ILE A 85 -2.04 -2.90 6.95
C ILE A 85 -0.71 -2.92 7.70
N CYS A 86 0.07 -1.83 7.63
CA CYS A 86 1.34 -1.73 8.34
C CYS A 86 1.16 -1.76 9.86
N ALA A 87 0.11 -1.13 10.40
CA ALA A 87 -0.15 -1.10 11.84
C ALA A 87 -0.56 -2.48 12.40
N LEU A 88 -1.22 -3.31 11.58
CA LEU A 88 -1.64 -4.67 11.95
C LEU A 88 -0.62 -5.74 11.56
N MET A 89 0.47 -5.37 10.88
CA MET A 89 1.44 -6.32 10.35
C MET A 89 2.19 -7.05 11.46
N ARG A 90 2.40 -8.36 11.28
CA ARG A 90 3.32 -9.14 12.11
C ARG A 90 4.72 -8.54 12.14
N LYS A 91 5.34 -8.53 13.32
CA LYS A 91 6.69 -7.99 13.52
C LYS A 91 7.73 -8.73 12.68
N GLU A 92 7.54 -10.03 12.46
CA GLU A 92 8.44 -10.88 11.67
C GLU A 92 8.38 -10.58 10.16
N ASP A 93 7.26 -10.00 9.71
CA ASP A 93 7.03 -9.62 8.31
C ASP A 93 7.53 -8.20 8.01
N MET A 94 7.88 -7.43 9.04
CA MET A 94 8.50 -6.11 8.89
C MET A 94 9.97 -6.25 8.47
N LEU A 95 10.46 -5.28 7.68
CA LEU A 95 11.89 -5.23 7.34
C LEU A 95 12.74 -4.84 8.56
N GLN A 96 12.15 -4.03 9.46
CA GLN A 96 12.75 -3.66 10.73
C GLN A 96 11.66 -3.21 11.72
N CYS A 97 11.70 -3.71 12.95
CA CYS A 97 10.79 -3.32 14.03
C CYS A 97 11.61 -2.78 15.22
N ALA A 98 11.75 -1.46 15.29
CA ALA A 98 12.47 -0.77 16.35
C ALA A 98 11.61 -0.50 17.59
N PHE A 99 10.31 -0.26 17.40
CA PHE A 99 9.38 0.06 18.49
C PHE A 99 7.99 -0.50 18.22
N ASP A 100 7.21 -0.65 19.29
CA ASP A 100 5.80 -1.02 19.21
C ASP A 100 4.94 0.22 18.96
N ILE A 101 3.98 0.13 18.04
CA ILE A 101 3.00 1.19 17.77
C ILE A 101 1.83 1.14 18.78
N GLY A 102 1.76 0.06 19.56
CA GLY A 102 0.73 -0.18 20.56
C GLY A 102 -0.57 -0.67 19.94
N ASN A 103 -1.56 -0.89 20.80
CA ASN A 103 -2.89 -1.33 20.38
C ASN A 103 -3.63 -0.18 19.68
N LEU A 104 -3.53 -0.16 18.36
CA LEU A 104 -4.27 0.79 17.53
C LEU A 104 -5.71 0.30 17.36
N SER A 105 -6.68 1.08 17.84
CA SER A 105 -8.09 0.86 17.49
C SER A 105 -8.31 1.29 16.05
N VAL A 106 -8.56 0.32 15.17
CA VAL A 106 -8.88 0.54 13.75
C VAL A 106 -10.38 0.43 13.56
N ASP A 107 -10.98 1.44 12.93
CA ASP A 107 -12.41 1.48 12.62
C ASP A 107 -12.64 1.08 11.15
N SER A 108 -13.39 0.00 10.95
CA SER A 108 -13.74 -0.50 9.61
C SER A 108 -14.55 0.53 8.80
N ASP A 109 -15.39 1.35 9.45
CA ASP A 109 -16.17 2.37 8.75
C ASP A 109 -15.28 3.53 8.29
N ALA A 110 -14.27 3.90 9.08
CA ALA A 110 -13.27 4.87 8.67
C ALA A 110 -12.49 4.38 7.44
N ILE A 111 -12.10 3.10 7.38
CA ILE A 111 -11.44 2.51 6.19
C ILE A 111 -12.37 2.58 4.98
N LYS A 112 -13.65 2.23 5.15
CA LYS A 112 -14.64 2.24 4.06
C LYS A 112 -14.79 3.64 3.45
N ILE A 113 -14.95 4.66 4.30
CA ILE A 113 -15.10 6.06 3.88
C ILE A 113 -13.84 6.51 3.14
N TRP A 114 -12.67 6.29 3.74
CA TRP A 114 -11.39 6.65 3.14
C TRP A 114 -11.19 5.99 1.76
N LEU A 115 -11.53 4.70 1.65
CA LEU A 115 -11.41 3.95 0.41
C LEU A 115 -12.32 4.52 -0.68
N GLN A 116 -13.57 4.83 -0.37
CA GLN A 116 -14.52 5.40 -1.34
C GLN A 116 -14.01 6.75 -1.89
N GLU A 117 -13.56 7.65 -1.00
CA GLU A 117 -13.00 8.94 -1.41
C GLU A 117 -11.74 8.76 -2.28
N ARG A 118 -10.88 7.81 -1.91
CA ARG A 118 -9.65 7.51 -2.64
C ARG A 118 -9.94 6.95 -4.02
N GLN A 119 -10.89 6.03 -4.14
CA GLN A 119 -11.27 5.39 -5.40
C GLN A 119 -11.81 6.40 -6.42
N VAL A 120 -12.64 7.35 -5.99
CA VAL A 120 -13.12 8.43 -6.88
C VAL A 120 -11.94 9.24 -7.45
N LYS A 121 -10.98 9.62 -6.59
CA LYS A 121 -9.79 10.38 -7.01
C LYS A 121 -8.89 9.58 -7.94
N ASP A 122 -8.68 8.30 -7.65
CA ASP A 122 -7.83 7.42 -8.45
C ASP A 122 -8.49 7.07 -9.79
N LEU A 123 -9.82 6.89 -9.86
CA LEU A 123 -10.55 6.71 -11.12
C LEU A 123 -10.40 7.93 -12.03
N ALA A 124 -10.64 9.14 -11.50
CA ALA A 124 -10.46 10.37 -12.26
C ALA A 124 -9.00 10.57 -12.71
N LYS A 125 -8.02 10.10 -11.91
CA LYS A 125 -6.61 10.13 -12.30
C LYS A 125 -6.31 9.11 -13.40
N ALA A 126 -6.84 7.89 -13.30
CA ALA A 126 -6.69 6.84 -14.30
C ALA A 126 -7.26 7.28 -15.65
N GLU A 127 -8.46 7.89 -15.66
CA GLU A 127 -9.10 8.47 -16.85
C GLU A 127 -8.17 9.45 -17.56
N LYS A 128 -7.61 10.41 -16.80
CA LYS A 128 -6.69 11.42 -17.35
C LYS A 128 -5.46 10.79 -18.00
N PHE A 129 -4.91 9.72 -17.43
CA PHE A 129 -3.79 9.00 -18.06
C PHE A 129 -4.24 8.24 -19.31
N TRP A 130 -5.44 7.65 -19.29
CA TRP A 130 -6.02 6.95 -20.41
C TRP A 130 -6.24 7.85 -21.62
N GLN A 131 -6.90 8.99 -21.41
CA GLN A 131 -7.19 10.00 -22.44
C GLN A 131 -5.93 10.62 -23.04
N LYS A 132 -4.84 10.70 -22.26
CA LYS A 132 -3.52 11.14 -22.74
C LYS A 132 -2.72 10.06 -23.48
N GLY A 133 -3.31 8.88 -23.71
CA GLY A 133 -2.64 7.75 -24.36
C GLY A 133 -1.66 6.97 -23.48
N ASN A 134 -1.45 7.38 -22.22
CA ASN A 134 -0.62 6.66 -21.25
C ASN A 134 -1.44 5.58 -20.53
N ARG A 135 -1.96 4.63 -21.31
CA ARG A 135 -2.86 3.57 -20.85
C ARG A 135 -2.20 2.67 -19.80
N GLN A 136 -0.89 2.43 -19.88
CA GLN A 136 -0.17 1.64 -18.89
C GLN A 136 -0.22 2.26 -17.49
N SER A 137 -0.07 3.58 -17.38
CA SER A 137 -0.15 4.27 -16.08
C SER A 137 -1.57 4.31 -15.54
N GLY A 138 -2.56 4.51 -16.43
CA GLY A 138 -3.97 4.38 -16.07
C GLY A 138 -4.30 2.99 -15.53
N TRP A 139 -3.87 1.93 -16.24
CA TRP A 139 -4.10 0.53 -15.86
C TRP A 139 -3.49 0.19 -14.50
N LYS A 140 -2.27 0.66 -14.21
CA LYS A 140 -1.65 0.50 -12.87
C LYS A 140 -2.53 1.10 -11.76
N ILE A 141 -3.12 2.27 -11.98
CA ILE A 141 -4.01 2.93 -11.01
C ILE A 141 -5.31 2.13 -10.81
N LEU A 142 -5.93 1.66 -11.89
CA LEU A 142 -7.13 0.81 -11.81
C LEU A 142 -6.87 -0.47 -11.02
N ARG A 143 -5.71 -1.09 -11.23
CA ARG A 143 -5.30 -2.25 -10.47
C ARG A 143 -5.15 -1.95 -8.97
N HIS A 144 -4.58 -0.80 -8.62
CA HIS A 144 -4.50 -0.37 -7.21
C HIS A 144 -5.88 -0.16 -6.57
N ILE A 145 -6.87 0.32 -7.34
CA ILE A 145 -8.25 0.46 -6.87
C ILE A 145 -8.84 -0.91 -6.47
N LEU A 146 -8.69 -1.92 -7.33
CA LEU A 146 -9.18 -3.28 -7.06
C LEU A 146 -8.42 -3.94 -5.90
N HIS A 147 -7.10 -3.79 -5.85
CA HIS A 147 -6.26 -4.26 -4.75
C HIS A 147 -6.70 -3.67 -3.40
N SER A 148 -6.93 -2.35 -3.36
CA SER A 148 -7.36 -1.67 -2.15
C SER A 148 -8.75 -2.11 -1.69
N ARG A 149 -9.67 -2.42 -2.62
CA ARG A 149 -11.00 -2.97 -2.31
C ARG A 149 -10.89 -4.37 -1.69
N ALA A 150 -10.13 -5.27 -2.31
CA ALA A 150 -9.93 -6.63 -1.80
C ALA A 150 -9.31 -6.62 -0.39
N LEU A 151 -8.31 -5.76 -0.19
CA LEU A 151 -7.68 -5.58 1.12
C LEU A 151 -8.64 -5.03 2.16
N TYR A 152 -9.49 -4.06 1.80
CA TYR A 152 -10.53 -3.58 2.70
C TYR A 152 -11.48 -4.69 3.14
N ASN A 153 -11.96 -5.53 2.21
CA ASN A 153 -12.88 -6.62 2.55
C ASN A 153 -12.23 -7.60 3.53
N HIS A 154 -10.98 -7.97 3.27
CA HIS A 154 -10.20 -8.82 4.18
C HIS A 154 -9.98 -8.18 5.56
N LEU A 155 -9.62 -6.89 5.60
CA LEU A 155 -9.47 -6.13 6.84
C LEU A 155 -10.80 -6.07 7.62
N ALA A 156 -11.92 -5.86 6.94
CA ALA A 156 -13.23 -5.82 7.56
C ALA A 156 -13.63 -7.15 8.20
N ASP A 157 -13.23 -8.28 7.61
CA ASP A 157 -13.47 -9.61 8.18
C ASP A 157 -12.57 -9.86 9.39
N ILE A 158 -11.26 -9.58 9.29
CA ILE A 158 -10.31 -9.70 10.40
C ILE A 158 -10.73 -8.85 11.61
N LEU A 159 -11.13 -7.59 11.37
CA LEU A 159 -11.59 -6.68 12.43
C LEU A 159 -12.89 -7.18 13.09
N ARG A 160 -13.81 -7.78 12.31
CA ARG A 160 -15.04 -8.38 12.82
C ARG A 160 -14.77 -9.60 13.69
N GLU A 161 -13.81 -10.43 13.28
CA GLU A 161 -13.37 -11.62 14.03
C GLU A 161 -12.46 -11.28 15.23
N LYS A 162 -12.11 -9.99 15.41
CA LYS A 162 -11.15 -9.52 16.42
C LYS A 162 -9.77 -10.15 16.27
N GLN A 163 -9.44 -10.61 15.07
CA GLN A 163 -8.06 -10.88 14.72
C GLN A 163 -7.37 -9.52 14.54
N VAL A 164 -6.19 -9.33 15.14
CA VAL A 164 -5.49 -8.03 15.13
C VAL A 164 -4.11 -8.09 14.48
N ILE A 165 -3.81 -9.24 13.86
CA ILE A 165 -2.49 -9.52 13.31
C ILE A 165 -2.67 -9.98 11.87
N LEU A 166 -1.91 -9.35 10.96
CA LEU A 166 -1.93 -9.58 9.53
C LEU A 166 -0.54 -10.00 9.05
N SER A 167 -0.46 -11.06 8.25
CA SER A 167 0.80 -11.45 7.60
C SER A 167 0.93 -10.88 6.19
N ILE A 168 2.15 -10.87 5.65
CA ILE A 168 2.36 -10.59 4.22
C ILE A 168 1.62 -11.61 3.34
N GLU A 169 1.56 -12.87 3.75
CA GLU A 169 0.87 -13.92 3.00
C GLU A 169 -0.64 -13.65 2.91
N ASP A 170 -1.26 -13.17 4.00
CA ASP A 170 -2.67 -12.78 4.02
C ASP A 170 -2.95 -11.62 3.05
N VAL A 171 -2.09 -10.60 3.06
CA VAL A 171 -2.14 -9.46 2.13
C VAL A 171 -2.02 -9.93 0.68
N GLN A 172 -1.03 -10.77 0.39
CA GLN A 172 -0.79 -11.30 -0.95
C GLN A 172 -1.93 -12.19 -1.44
N THR A 173 -2.48 -13.02 -0.56
CA THR A 173 -3.61 -13.89 -0.86
C THR A 173 -4.85 -13.06 -1.20
N SER A 174 -5.12 -12.01 -0.41
CA SER A 174 -6.24 -11.10 -0.61
C SER A 174 -6.18 -10.37 -1.96
N VAL A 175 -5.00 -9.94 -2.39
CA VAL A 175 -4.85 -9.25 -3.69
C VAL A 175 -4.69 -10.20 -4.87
N ARG A 176 -4.40 -11.48 -4.64
CA ARG A 176 -4.18 -12.45 -5.73
C ARG A 176 -5.44 -12.65 -6.55
N SER A 177 -6.59 -12.83 -5.89
CA SER A 177 -7.89 -13.02 -6.55
C SER A 177 -8.22 -11.89 -7.52
N VAL A 178 -7.96 -10.65 -7.12
CA VAL A 178 -8.25 -9.46 -7.92
C VAL A 178 -7.18 -9.08 -8.93
N THR A 179 -5.96 -9.60 -8.78
CA THR A 179 -4.90 -9.35 -9.76
C THR A 179 -5.26 -9.90 -11.14
N TYR A 180 -6.02 -10.99 -11.19
CA TYR A 180 -6.50 -11.58 -12.44
C TYR A 180 -7.72 -10.87 -13.03
N LEU A 181 -8.48 -10.11 -12.23
CA LEU A 181 -9.62 -9.32 -12.73
C LEU A 181 -9.15 -8.12 -13.58
N CYS A 182 -7.95 -7.60 -13.31
CA CYS A 182 -7.38 -6.50 -14.07
C CYS A 182 -6.61 -7.03 -15.30
N ASP A 183 -7.34 -7.35 -16.35
CA ASP A 183 -6.76 -7.88 -17.59
C ASP A 183 -5.97 -6.78 -18.34
N LYS A 184 -4.82 -7.16 -18.90
CA LYS A 184 -4.07 -6.28 -19.81
C LYS A 184 -4.84 -6.01 -21.10
N SER A 185 -5.81 -6.85 -21.47
CA SER A 185 -6.70 -6.60 -22.60
C SER A 185 -7.47 -5.28 -22.46
N TRP A 186 -7.72 -4.81 -21.24
CA TRP A 186 -8.36 -3.51 -20.99
C TRP A 186 -7.60 -2.37 -21.64
N MET A 187 -6.27 -2.47 -21.77
CA MET A 187 -5.46 -1.44 -22.45
C MET A 187 -5.80 -1.26 -23.93
N GLN A 188 -6.58 -2.16 -24.54
CA GLN A 188 -7.10 -2.00 -25.90
C GLN A 188 -8.46 -1.30 -25.95
N LEU A 189 -9.18 -1.29 -24.84
CA LEU A 189 -10.52 -0.71 -24.74
C LEU A 189 -10.48 0.82 -24.64
N ASP A 190 -11.60 1.43 -25.04
CA ASP A 190 -11.89 2.83 -24.74
C ASP A 190 -12.30 3.01 -23.28
N TRP A 191 -12.16 4.23 -22.77
CA TRP A 191 -12.35 4.51 -21.34
C TRP A 191 -13.75 4.12 -20.83
N SER A 192 -14.81 4.29 -21.61
CA SER A 192 -16.17 3.92 -21.21
C SER A 192 -16.30 2.42 -20.88
N ASP A 193 -15.66 1.57 -21.67
CA ASP A 193 -15.71 0.11 -21.50
C ASP A 193 -14.83 -0.32 -20.33
N VAL A 194 -13.64 0.31 -20.20
CA VAL A 194 -12.76 0.11 -19.04
C VAL A 194 -13.45 0.50 -17.74
N TYR A 195 -14.13 1.65 -17.74
CA TYR A 195 -14.86 2.13 -16.57
C TYR A 195 -15.95 1.12 -16.16
N THR A 196 -16.77 0.66 -17.12
CA THR A 196 -17.79 -0.36 -16.88
C THR A 196 -17.18 -1.64 -16.28
N ALA A 197 -16.10 -2.15 -16.90
CA ALA A 197 -15.40 -3.35 -16.42
C ALA A 197 -14.85 -3.19 -14.98
N VAL A 198 -14.35 -2.01 -14.62
CA VAL A 198 -13.87 -1.72 -13.26
C VAL A 198 -15.02 -1.70 -12.26
N ILE A 199 -16.15 -1.07 -12.59
CA ILE A 199 -17.33 -1.03 -11.72
C ILE A 199 -17.89 -2.43 -11.50
N ASP A 200 -18.00 -3.23 -12.56
CA ASP A 200 -18.46 -4.61 -12.48
C ASP A 200 -17.52 -5.48 -11.62
N ALA A 201 -16.20 -5.30 -11.78
CA ALA A 201 -15.21 -5.99 -10.95
C ALA A 201 -15.30 -5.56 -9.48
N LEU A 202 -15.54 -4.27 -9.19
CA LEU A 202 -15.73 -3.78 -7.83
C LEU A 202 -17.02 -4.31 -7.19
N ALA A 203 -18.08 -4.52 -7.97
CA ALA A 203 -19.34 -5.08 -7.46
C ALA A 203 -19.25 -6.57 -7.10
N GLN A 204 -18.25 -7.28 -7.62
CA GLN A 204 -17.97 -8.68 -7.31
C GLN A 204 -17.14 -8.88 -6.04
N LEU A 205 -16.60 -7.79 -5.46
CA LEU A 205 -15.71 -7.80 -4.29
C LEU A 205 -16.44 -7.34 -3.03
#